data_AF-A0A1H3CZT1-F1
#
_entry.id   AF-A0A1H3CZT1-F1
#
_cell.length_a   1.000
_cell.length_b   1.000
_cell.length_c   1.000
_cell.angle_alpha   90.00
_cell.angle_beta   90.00
_cell.angle_gamma   90.00
#
_symmetry.space_group_name_H-M   'P 1'
#
loop_
_entity.id
_entity.type
_entity.pdbx_description
1 polymer ?
#
loop_
_entity_poly.entity_id
_entity_poly.type
_entity_poly.pdbx_seq_one_letter_code
_entity_poly.pdbx_strand_id
1 'polypeptide(L)'
;MATIRPSSDLRNKYNEISAFCHTYNEPVFITKNGTGDLVVLSNAEYERLTAKESLHRLLNEGIADVQAGRERDAADVFDALWEKYDLGSL
;
A
#
# COMPACT_ATOMS: atom_id res chain seq x y z
N MET A 1 -8.37 -16.81 -10.99
CA MET A 1 -7.25 -17.74 -11.29
C MET A 1 -6.07 -16.87 -11.68
N ALA A 2 -4.86 -17.10 -11.16
CA ALA A 2 -3.75 -16.19 -11.40
C ALA A 2 -3.40 -16.10 -12.89
N THR A 3 -3.30 -14.88 -13.42
CA THR A 3 -2.87 -14.64 -14.81
C THR A 3 -1.36 -14.74 -14.88
N ILE A 4 -0.84 -15.77 -15.55
CA ILE A 4 0.60 -16.03 -15.69
C ILE A 4 1.00 -15.89 -17.16
N ARG A 5 2.05 -15.12 -17.45
CA ARG A 5 2.57 -14.89 -18.81
C ARG A 5 4.11 -15.01 -18.87
N PRO A 6 4.70 -15.39 -20.01
CA PRO A 6 6.15 -15.40 -20.18
C PRO A 6 6.70 -13.97 -20.31
N SER A 7 7.96 -13.76 -19.96
CA SER A 7 8.62 -12.44 -20.03
C SER A 7 8.68 -11.84 -21.44
N SER A 8 8.62 -12.67 -22.49
CA SER A 8 8.50 -12.21 -23.88
C SER A 8 7.24 -11.37 -24.12
N ASP A 9 6.17 -11.61 -23.37
CA ASP A 9 4.91 -10.89 -23.51
C ASP A 9 5.00 -9.45 -23.00
N LEU A 10 5.96 -9.12 -22.13
CA LEU A 10 6.20 -7.74 -21.72
C LEU A 10 6.54 -6.85 -22.91
N ARG A 11 7.29 -7.37 -23.89
CA ARG A 11 7.61 -6.65 -25.13
C ARG A 11 6.48 -6.77 -26.15
N ASN A 12 5.92 -7.98 -26.32
CA ASN A 12 5.07 -8.29 -27.46
C ASN A 12 3.57 -8.00 -27.21
N LYS A 13 3.16 -7.97 -25.94
CA LYS A 13 1.76 -7.96 -25.49
C LYS A 13 1.52 -6.94 -24.37
N TYR A 14 2.37 -5.92 -24.27
CA TYR A 14 2.32 -4.90 -23.23
C TYR A 14 0.92 -4.29 -23.06
N ASN A 15 0.28 -3.86 -24.14
CA ASN A 15 -1.03 -3.18 -24.07
C ASN A 15 -2.11 -4.08 -23.48
N GLU A 16 -2.09 -5.39 -23.78
CA GLU A 16 -3.04 -6.35 -23.19
C GLU A 16 -2.78 -6.53 -21.68
N ILE A 17 -1.51 -6.63 -21.29
CA ILE A 17 -1.11 -6.74 -19.87
C ILE A 17 -1.52 -5.48 -19.10
N SER A 18 -1.20 -4.31 -19.65
CA SER A 18 -1.55 -3.02 -19.06
C SER A 18 -3.07 -2.87 -18.91
N ALA A 19 -3.83 -3.14 -19.97
CA ALA A 19 -5.29 -3.09 -19.92
C ALA A 19 -5.88 -4.05 -18.89
N PHE A 20 -5.35 -5.27 -18.76
CA PHE A 20 -5.76 -6.22 -17.73
C PHE A 20 -5.54 -5.66 -16.33
N CYS A 21 -4.34 -5.18 -16.03
CA CYS A 21 -3.99 -4.62 -14.72
C CYS A 21 -4.88 -3.44 -14.33
N HIS A 22 -5.22 -2.57 -15.30
CA HIS A 22 -6.09 -1.41 -15.05
C HIS A 22 -7.57 -1.77 -14.96
N THR A 23 -8.04 -2.76 -15.72
CA THR A 23 -9.48 -3.12 -15.78
C THR A 23 -9.90 -3.92 -14.55
N TYR A 24 -9.05 -4.88 -14.15
CA TYR A 24 -9.41 -5.84 -13.11
C TYR A 24 -8.77 -5.50 -11.76
N ASN A 25 -7.81 -4.57 -11.71
CA ASN A 25 -6.98 -4.31 -10.53
C ASN A 25 -6.33 -5.60 -9.98
N GLU A 26 -5.96 -6.50 -10.90
CA GLU A 26 -5.35 -7.79 -10.58
C GLU A 26 -3.92 -7.86 -11.16
N PRO A 27 -3.00 -8.57 -10.48
CA PRO A 27 -1.64 -8.75 -10.95
C PRO A 27 -1.56 -9.72 -12.14
N VAL A 28 -0.59 -9.47 -13.01
CA VAL A 28 -0.08 -10.46 -13.96
C VAL A 28 1.28 -10.96 -13.46
N PHE A 29 1.40 -12.26 -13.25
CA PHE A 29 2.65 -12.92 -12.88
C PHE A 29 3.46 -13.23 -14.13
N ILE A 30 4.73 -12.87 -14.11
CA ILE A 30 5.65 -13.06 -15.23
C ILE A 30 6.61 -14.20 -14.92
N THR A 31 6.78 -15.10 -15.89
CA THR A 31 7.78 -16.16 -15.84
C THR A 31 8.96 -15.87 -16.75
N LYS A 32 10.15 -16.26 -16.31
CA LYS A 32 11.39 -16.27 -17.09
C LYS A 32 11.88 -17.71 -17.17
N ASN A 33 12.00 -18.25 -18.39
CA ASN A 33 12.38 -19.65 -18.63
C ASN A 33 11.51 -20.65 -17.83
N GLY A 34 10.20 -20.41 -17.76
CA GLY A 34 9.24 -21.27 -17.05
C GLY A 34 9.22 -21.10 -15.52
N THR A 35 10.07 -20.25 -14.95
CA THR A 35 10.14 -19.99 -13.50
C THR A 35 9.52 -18.63 -13.19
N GLY A 36 8.76 -18.51 -12.09
CA GLY A 36 8.22 -17.22 -11.63
C GLY A 36 9.33 -16.22 -11.33
N ASP A 37 9.15 -14.96 -11.76
CA ASP A 37 10.20 -13.93 -11.73
C ASP A 37 9.66 -12.59 -11.22
N LEU A 38 8.60 -12.07 -11.86
CA LEU A 38 8.07 -10.72 -11.59
C LEU A 38 6.55 -10.70 -11.46
N VAL A 39 6.02 -9.62 -10.88
CA VAL A 39 4.60 -9.29 -10.86
C VAL A 39 4.40 -7.91 -11.47
N VAL A 40 3.42 -7.78 -12.36
CA VAL A 40 3.03 -6.50 -12.97
C VAL A 40 1.66 -6.10 -12.45
N LEU A 41 1.55 -4.84 -12.02
CA LEU A 41 0.34 -4.18 -11.54
C LEU A 41 0.23 -2.78 -12.17
N SER A 42 -0.96 -2.18 -12.10
CA SER A 42 -1.08 -0.74 -12.33
C SER A 42 -0.44 0.02 -11.16
N ASN A 43 0.03 1.24 -11.41
CA ASN A 43 0.61 2.07 -10.35
C ASN A 43 -0.40 2.31 -9.21
N ALA A 44 -1.65 2.60 -9.55
CA ALA A 44 -2.71 2.84 -8.58
C ALA A 44 -2.95 1.62 -7.68
N GLU A 45 -2.94 0.41 -8.22
CA GLU A 45 -3.13 -0.80 -7.41
C GLU A 45 -1.92 -1.10 -6.52
N TYR A 46 -0.70 -0.86 -7.01
CA TYR A 46 0.51 -0.96 -6.19
C TYR A 46 0.51 0.05 -5.02
N GLU A 47 0.17 1.31 -5.29
CA GLU A 47 0.03 2.35 -4.28
C GLU A 47 -1.06 2.00 -3.25
N ARG A 48 -2.20 1.47 -3.71
CA ARG A 48 -3.28 1.02 -2.81
C ARG A 48 -2.83 -0.11 -1.89
N LEU A 49 -2.10 -1.10 -2.40
CA LEU A 49 -1.61 -2.23 -1.60
C LEU A 49 -0.58 -1.78 -0.56
N THR A 50 0.37 -0.94 -0.96
CA THR A 50 1.39 -0.39 -0.05
C THR A 50 0.79 0.54 1.01
N ALA A 51 -0.16 1.40 0.64
CA ALA A 51 -0.89 2.23 1.59
C ALA A 51 -1.70 1.39 2.59
N LYS A 52 -2.33 0.30 2.13
CA LYS A 52 -3.07 -0.63 3.01
C LYS A 52 -2.15 -1.30 4.03
N GLU A 53 -0.97 -1.74 3.61
CA GLU A 53 0.04 -2.34 4.51
C GLU A 53 0.52 -1.32 5.55
N SER A 54 0.82 -0.10 5.13
CA SER A 54 1.19 1.00 6.02
C SER A 54 0.09 1.33 7.03
N LEU A 55 -1.17 1.37 6.60
CA LEU A 55 -2.32 1.59 7.49
C LEU A 55 -2.44 0.47 8.52
N HIS A 56 -2.34 -0.80 8.10
CA HIS A 56 -2.40 -1.93 9.01
C HIS A 56 -1.29 -1.86 10.06
N ARG A 57 -0.07 -1.49 9.67
CA ARG A 57 1.05 -1.30 10.60
C ARG A 57 0.73 -0.23 11.64
N LEU A 58 0.28 0.96 11.22
CA LEU A 58 -0.07 2.05 12.13
C LEU A 58 -1.20 1.69 13.09
N LEU A 59 -2.22 0.98 12.60
CA LEU A 59 -3.31 0.51 13.45
C LEU A 59 -2.82 -0.52 14.48
N ASN A 60 -1.96 -1.45 14.08
CA ASN A 60 -1.39 -2.44 14.99
C ASN A 60 -0.50 -1.78 16.07
N GLU A 61 0.30 -0.78 15.70
CA GLU A 61 1.08 0.02 16.65
C GLU A 61 0.17 0.71 17.66
N GLY A 62 -0.89 1.39 17.20
CA GLY A 62 -1.85 2.04 18.09
C GLY A 62 -2.60 1.06 19.01
N ILE A 63 -2.99 -0.11 18.50
CA ILE A 63 -3.61 -1.17 19.34
C ILE A 63 -2.63 -1.66 20.40
N ALA A 64 -1.35 -1.85 20.05
CA ALA A 64 -0.33 -2.29 20.99
C ALA A 64 0.00 -1.21 22.05
N ASP A 65 -0.11 0.07 21.70
CA ASP A 65 0.03 1.18 22.65
C ASP A 65 -1.13 1.19 23.66
N VAL A 66 -2.37 1.06 23.18
CA VAL A 66 -3.57 0.95 24.04
C VAL A 66 -3.45 -0.23 25.00
N GLN A 67 -3.08 -1.41 24.49
CA GLN A 67 -2.92 -2.61 25.33
C GLN A 67 -1.82 -2.47 26.39
N ALA A 68 -0.82 -1.63 26.14
CA ALA A 68 0.28 -1.37 27.07
C ALA A 68 0.04 -0.12 27.94
N GLY A 69 -1.12 0.54 27.82
CA GLY A 69 -1.43 1.78 28.55
C GLY A 69 -0.58 2.99 28.11
N ARG A 70 0.03 2.95 26.92
CA ARG A 70 0.80 4.07 26.33
C ARG A 70 -0.14 5.05 25.63
N GLU A 71 -1.11 5.56 26.37
CA GLU A 71 -2.12 6.49 25.87
C GLU A 71 -1.87 7.90 26.41
N ARG A 72 -2.46 8.89 25.75
CA ARG A 72 -2.49 10.28 26.21
C ARG A 72 -3.89 10.83 26.05
N ASP A 73 -4.29 11.72 26.96
CA ASP A 73 -5.54 12.45 26.79
C ASP A 73 -5.49 13.31 25.54
N ALA A 74 -6.60 13.36 24.79
CA ALA A 74 -6.65 14.10 23.54
C ALA A 74 -6.45 15.60 23.75
N ALA A 75 -6.99 16.17 24.84
CA ALA A 75 -6.80 17.60 25.16
C ALA A 75 -5.32 17.91 25.37
N ASP A 76 -4.61 17.10 26.18
CA ASP A 76 -3.17 17.27 26.44
C ASP A 76 -2.33 17.16 25.15
N VAL A 77 -2.78 16.37 24.17
CA VAL A 77 -2.10 16.24 22.87
C VAL A 77 -2.31 17.50 22.02
N PHE A 78 -3.54 18.00 21.93
CA PHE A 78 -3.84 19.21 21.15
C PHE A 78 -3.18 20.46 21.74
N ASP A 79 -3.22 20.61 23.07
CA ASP A 79 -2.55 21.71 23.77
C ASP A 79 -1.04 21.73 23.44
N ALA A 80 -0.38 20.58 23.51
CA ALA A 80 1.04 20.45 23.18
C ALA A 80 1.33 20.73 21.68
N LEU A 81 0.43 20.37 20.77
CA LEU A 81 0.58 20.65 19.34
C LEU A 81 0.42 22.14 19.04
N TRP A 82 -0.57 22.80 19.64
CA TRP A 82 -0.79 24.24 19.48
C TRP A 82 0.40 25.06 19.99
N GLU A 83 0.94 24.70 21.16
CA GLU A 83 2.16 25.32 21.69
C GLU A 83 3.36 25.10 20.75
N LYS A 84 3.55 23.86 20.28
CA LYS A 84 4.70 23.50 19.43
C LYS A 84 4.71 24.23 18.08
N TYR A 85 3.54 24.46 17.49
CA TYR A 85 3.41 25.03 16.16
C TYR A 85 2.95 26.49 16.14
N ASP A 86 2.84 27.14 17.31
CA ASP A 86 2.35 28.52 17.47
C ASP A 86 0.99 28.75 16.78
N LEU A 87 0.15 27.72 16.83
CA LEU A 87 -1.22 27.75 16.32
C LEU A 87 -2.09 28.20 17.50
N GLY A 88 -2.29 29.50 17.67
CA GLY A 88 -3.07 30.05 18.78
C GLY A 88 -4.37 29.27 19.04
N SER A 89 -4.70 29.05 20.31
CA SER A 89 -5.88 28.28 20.75
C SER A 89 -7.16 28.87 20.15
N LEU A 90 -7.97 28.04 19.49
CA LEU A 90 -9.33 28.40 19.06
C LEU A 90 -10.28 28.54 20.26
#